data_AF-A0A3N7HIK5-F1
#
_entry.id   AF-A0A3N7HIK5-F1
#
_cell.length_a   1.000
_cell.length_b   1.000
_cell.length_c   1.000
_cell.angle_alpha   90.00
_cell.angle_beta   90.00
_cell.angle_gamma   90.00
#
_symmetry.space_group_name_H-M   'P 1'
#
loop_
_entity.id
_entity.type
_entity.pdbx_description
1 polymer ?
#
loop_
_entity_poly.entity_id
_entity_poly.type
_entity_poly.pdbx_seq_one_letter_code
_entity_poly.pdbx_strand_id
1 'polypeptide(L)'
;MIKFVDREDTMTPEQLLQKVSDHEDNFVERKVEGVSASELRQTACAFANSVPEGREAVLLVGIHDKGQVLGVGNTDALQKRIRDACDNDCYPPIACSMQILDVAGKKVVAAVFPSSARRPHFSGPAYVRRGSESPKATAEQYEELILSRVDKAREIVQHRDQLFTVQGIGYKLGSNRPLQDATYKESRECRLLGCTAHLVTFEDINSGVRFSEPLAHTTITYDHEKWRTMVLVSFPK
;
A
#
# COMPACT_ATOMS: atom_id res chain seq x y z
N MET A 1 6.81 -22.33 13.07
CA MET A 1 7.95 -22.03 12.19
C MET A 1 7.38 -21.83 10.79
N ILE A 2 7.07 -20.58 10.43
CA ILE A 2 6.48 -20.24 9.13
C ILE A 2 7.63 -20.31 8.13
N LYS A 3 7.59 -21.30 7.23
CA LYS A 3 8.51 -21.35 6.10
C LYS A 3 8.15 -20.20 5.17
N PHE A 4 9.04 -19.23 5.04
CA PHE A 4 9.00 -18.30 3.92
C PHE A 4 9.16 -19.15 2.66
N VAL A 5 8.13 -19.20 1.84
CA VAL A 5 8.23 -19.73 0.48
C VAL A 5 9.01 -18.67 -0.27
N ASP A 6 10.26 -18.97 -0.63
CA ASP A 6 11.00 -18.20 -1.63
C ASP A 6 10.15 -18.23 -2.91
N ARG A 7 9.59 -17.09 -3.31
CA ARG A 7 8.79 -16.97 -4.54
C ARG A 7 9.71 -17.07 -5.75
N GLU A 8 9.62 -18.17 -6.49
CA GLU A 8 10.15 -18.37 -7.86
C GLU A 8 9.31 -17.65 -8.93
N ASP A 9 8.65 -16.53 -8.62
CA ASP A 9 7.75 -15.82 -9.54
C ASP A 9 8.35 -14.48 -9.95
N THR A 10 9.44 -14.51 -10.70
CA THR A 10 9.93 -13.33 -11.43
C THR A 10 10.27 -13.75 -12.86
N MET A 11 9.82 -12.96 -13.84
CA MET A 11 10.09 -13.22 -15.26
C MET A 11 11.56 -13.59 -15.51
N THR A 12 11.73 -14.72 -16.20
CA THR A 12 13.03 -15.23 -16.63
C THR A 12 13.63 -14.35 -17.73
N PRO A 13 14.96 -14.35 -17.91
CA PRO A 13 15.61 -13.64 -19.03
C PRO A 13 15.00 -13.99 -20.39
N GLU A 14 14.65 -15.26 -20.62
CA GLU A 14 14.04 -15.74 -21.87
C GLU A 14 12.65 -15.13 -22.10
N GLN A 15 11.81 -15.05 -21.06
CA GLN A 15 10.50 -14.39 -21.14
C GLN A 15 10.63 -12.89 -21.38
N LEU A 16 11.63 -12.23 -20.78
CA LEU A 16 11.90 -10.82 -21.02
C LEU A 16 12.37 -10.55 -22.45
N LEU A 17 13.19 -11.45 -23.02
CA LEU A 17 13.58 -11.38 -24.44
C LEU A 17 12.38 -11.52 -25.38
N GLN A 18 11.39 -12.36 -25.06
CA GLN A 18 10.15 -12.42 -25.85
C GLN A 18 9.39 -11.09 -25.82
N LYS A 19 9.31 -10.46 -24.64
CA LYS A 19 8.66 -9.15 -24.44
C LYS A 19 9.33 -8.01 -25.22
N VAL A 20 10.61 -8.14 -25.57
CA VAL A 20 11.30 -7.19 -26.46
C VAL A 20 10.65 -7.14 -27.85
N SER A 21 10.25 -8.31 -28.38
CA SER A 21 9.73 -8.47 -29.75
C SER A 21 8.19 -8.48 -29.84
N ASP A 22 7.50 -8.71 -28.73
CA ASP A 22 6.02 -8.76 -28.70
C ASP A 22 5.34 -7.41 -28.97
N HIS A 23 4.07 -7.44 -29.37
CA HIS A 23 3.25 -6.23 -29.39
C HIS A 23 3.09 -5.65 -27.98
N GLU A 24 3.06 -4.32 -27.89
CA GLU A 24 2.85 -3.59 -26.64
C GLU A 24 1.50 -4.01 -26.02
N ASP A 25 1.55 -4.51 -24.78
CA ASP A 25 0.37 -4.80 -23.96
C ASP A 25 0.33 -3.79 -22.79
N ASN A 26 -0.77 -3.75 -22.03
CA ASN A 26 -0.93 -2.79 -20.92
C ASN A 26 0.10 -2.97 -19.77
N PHE A 27 0.95 -3.99 -19.83
CA PHE A 27 1.97 -4.33 -18.85
C PHE A 27 3.38 -4.36 -19.46
N VAL A 28 3.56 -3.82 -20.67
CA VAL A 28 4.88 -3.61 -21.29
C VAL A 28 5.00 -2.16 -21.71
N GLU A 29 5.97 -1.46 -21.16
CA GLU A 29 6.31 -0.09 -21.57
C GLU A 29 7.73 -0.09 -22.15
N ARG A 30 7.91 0.61 -23.28
CA ARG A 30 9.23 0.82 -23.89
C ARG A 30 9.66 2.26 -23.71
N LYS A 31 10.95 2.45 -23.43
CA LYS A 31 11.58 3.77 -23.36
C LYS A 31 12.96 3.74 -23.99
N VAL A 32 13.34 4.85 -24.58
CA VAL A 32 14.72 5.05 -25.05
C VAL A 32 15.64 5.44 -23.88
N GLU A 33 16.95 5.25 -24.08
CA GLU A 33 17.94 5.85 -23.19
C GLU A 33 17.75 7.39 -23.17
N GLY A 34 17.63 7.97 -21.98
CA GLY A 34 17.31 9.39 -21.79
C GLY A 34 15.92 9.68 -21.22
N VAL A 35 15.08 8.66 -21.02
CA VAL A 35 13.80 8.78 -20.28
C VAL A 35 13.95 9.60 -19.00
N SER A 36 13.04 10.52 -18.73
CA SER A 36 13.15 11.43 -17.59
C SER A 36 12.89 10.71 -16.26
N ALA A 37 13.39 11.25 -15.14
CA ALA A 37 13.04 10.75 -13.81
C ALA A 37 11.53 10.81 -13.55
N SER A 38 10.82 11.78 -14.14
CA SER A 38 9.37 11.92 -14.03
C SER A 38 8.62 10.78 -14.71
N GLU A 39 9.03 10.41 -15.92
CA GLU A 39 8.44 9.29 -16.63
C GLU A 39 8.73 7.96 -15.94
N LEU A 40 9.98 7.75 -15.46
CA LEU A 40 10.33 6.55 -14.71
C LEU A 40 9.43 6.33 -13.50
N ARG A 41 9.26 7.36 -12.65
CA ARG A 41 8.38 7.25 -11.46
C ARG A 41 6.91 7.11 -11.84
N GLN A 42 6.46 7.75 -12.93
CA GLN A 42 5.08 7.66 -13.38
C GLN A 42 4.76 6.25 -13.88
N THR A 43 5.61 5.68 -14.72
CA THR A 43 5.46 4.31 -15.22
C THR A 43 5.51 3.29 -14.09
N ALA A 44 6.51 3.39 -13.19
CA ALA A 44 6.61 2.50 -12.03
C ALA A 44 5.35 2.55 -11.15
N CYS A 45 4.87 3.75 -10.83
CA CYS A 45 3.64 3.95 -10.05
C CYS A 45 2.40 3.41 -10.76
N ALA A 46 2.27 3.63 -12.07
CA ALA A 46 1.16 3.12 -12.87
C ALA A 46 1.12 1.58 -12.87
N PHE A 47 2.27 0.92 -13.08
CA PHE A 47 2.38 -0.54 -13.00
C PHE A 47 2.06 -1.06 -11.59
N ALA A 48 2.68 -0.48 -10.56
CA ALA A 48 2.45 -0.88 -9.18
C ALA A 48 0.97 -0.79 -8.80
N ASN A 49 0.20 0.13 -9.37
CA ASN A 49 -1.24 0.29 -9.13
C ASN A 49 -2.15 -0.57 -10.03
N SER A 50 -1.66 -1.08 -11.16
CA SER A 50 -2.51 -1.71 -12.19
C SER A 50 -2.33 -3.22 -12.34
N VAL A 51 -1.16 -3.77 -11.99
CA VAL A 51 -0.84 -5.19 -12.21
C VAL A 51 -1.70 -6.12 -11.32
N PRO A 52 -2.56 -7.00 -11.85
CA PRO A 52 -3.35 -7.90 -11.00
C PRO A 52 -2.45 -8.96 -10.35
N GLU A 53 -2.94 -9.58 -9.27
CA GLU A 53 -2.23 -10.65 -8.56
C GLU A 53 -1.84 -11.79 -9.51
N GLY A 54 -0.63 -12.31 -9.37
CA GLY A 54 -0.08 -13.37 -10.23
C GLY A 54 0.39 -12.91 -11.62
N ARG A 55 0.43 -11.60 -11.89
CA ARG A 55 1.03 -11.02 -13.10
C ARG A 55 2.18 -10.07 -12.75
N GLU A 56 2.96 -9.73 -13.77
CA GLU A 56 4.03 -8.75 -13.71
C GLU A 56 3.94 -7.80 -14.91
N ALA A 57 4.46 -6.58 -14.73
CA ALA A 57 4.70 -5.62 -15.79
C ALA A 57 6.20 -5.39 -15.99
N VAL A 58 6.58 -4.97 -17.21
CA VAL A 58 7.97 -4.77 -17.60
C VAL A 58 8.13 -3.39 -18.22
N LEU A 59 9.09 -2.63 -17.70
CA LEU A 59 9.64 -1.46 -18.36
C LEU A 59 10.94 -1.86 -19.07
N LEU A 60 10.97 -1.77 -20.39
CA LEU A 60 12.14 -2.03 -21.22
C LEU A 60 12.77 -0.70 -21.64
N VAL A 61 13.98 -0.43 -21.16
CA VAL A 61 14.72 0.80 -21.49
C VAL A 61 15.90 0.49 -22.41
N GLY A 62 16.03 1.28 -23.47
CA GLY A 62 16.93 1.04 -24.60
C GLY A 62 16.18 0.61 -25.87
N ILE A 63 14.85 0.71 -25.89
CA ILE A 63 13.99 0.35 -27.01
C ILE A 63 13.06 1.52 -27.32
N HIS A 64 12.97 1.90 -28.59
CA HIS A 64 11.99 2.89 -29.06
C HIS A 64 10.59 2.26 -29.17
N ASP A 65 9.54 3.07 -29.04
CA ASP A 65 8.10 2.69 -29.14
C ASP A 65 7.70 1.87 -30.38
N LYS A 66 8.56 1.80 -31.42
CA LYS A 66 8.35 0.97 -32.62
C LYS A 66 9.11 -0.36 -32.59
N GLY A 67 9.63 -0.76 -31.43
CA GLY A 67 10.44 -1.97 -31.24
C GLY A 67 11.89 -1.85 -31.68
N GLN A 68 12.36 -0.67 -32.11
CA GLN A 68 13.76 -0.49 -32.52
C GLN A 68 14.68 -0.51 -31.29
N VAL A 69 15.60 -1.45 -31.24
CA VAL A 69 16.61 -1.56 -30.17
C VAL A 69 17.71 -0.52 -30.39
N LEU A 70 17.77 0.48 -29.50
CA LEU A 70 18.79 1.53 -29.49
C LEU A 70 19.95 1.21 -28.56
N GLY A 71 19.67 0.51 -27.47
CA GLY A 71 20.63 0.16 -26.43
C GLY A 71 20.70 1.20 -25.31
N VAL A 72 21.44 0.85 -24.25
CA VAL A 72 21.77 1.71 -23.11
C VAL A 72 23.29 1.72 -22.95
N GLY A 73 23.91 2.90 -23.00
CA GLY A 73 25.36 3.05 -22.85
C GLY A 73 25.85 2.80 -21.43
N ASN A 74 25.10 3.26 -20.41
CA ASN A 74 25.45 3.05 -19.00
C ASN A 74 24.28 2.42 -18.23
N THR A 75 24.25 1.08 -18.21
CA THR A 75 23.19 0.28 -17.56
C THR A 75 23.14 0.51 -16.06
N ASP A 76 24.29 0.65 -15.39
CA ASP A 76 24.36 0.79 -13.93
C ASP A 76 23.75 2.13 -13.47
N ALA A 77 24.08 3.21 -14.19
CA ALA A 77 23.49 4.52 -13.94
C ALA A 77 21.98 4.51 -14.13
N LEU A 78 21.49 3.81 -15.16
CA LEU A 78 20.05 3.68 -15.40
C LEU A 78 19.36 2.83 -14.32
N GLN A 79 19.92 1.68 -13.93
CA GLN A 79 19.37 0.85 -12.86
C GLN A 79 19.29 1.62 -11.54
N LYS A 80 20.30 2.43 -11.22
CA LYS A 80 20.26 3.32 -10.06
C LYS A 80 19.11 4.31 -10.13
N ARG A 81 18.89 4.95 -11.30
CA ARG A 81 17.79 5.90 -11.49
C ARG A 81 16.41 5.25 -11.37
N ILE A 82 16.24 4.02 -11.88
CA ILE A 82 14.99 3.26 -11.74
C ILE A 82 14.77 2.92 -10.26
N ARG A 83 15.80 2.48 -9.54
CA ARG A 83 15.75 2.21 -8.11
C ARG A 83 15.39 3.46 -7.30
N ASP A 84 16.04 4.58 -7.56
CA ASP A 84 15.74 5.86 -6.91
C ASP A 84 14.28 6.27 -7.16
N ALA A 85 13.76 6.08 -8.37
CA ALA A 85 12.36 6.36 -8.68
C ALA A 85 11.38 5.49 -7.87
N CYS A 86 11.71 4.22 -7.65
CA CYS A 86 10.88 3.26 -6.92
C CYS A 86 10.95 3.44 -5.40
N ASP A 87 12.15 3.68 -4.86
CA ASP A 87 12.41 3.70 -3.42
C ASP A 87 12.21 5.08 -2.80
N ASN A 88 12.54 6.16 -3.53
CA ASN A 88 12.63 7.51 -2.98
C ASN A 88 11.61 8.50 -3.56
N ASP A 89 11.17 8.29 -4.80
CA ASP A 89 10.21 9.19 -5.48
C ASP A 89 8.77 8.67 -5.46
N CYS A 90 8.54 7.42 -5.07
CA CYS A 90 7.20 6.84 -4.93
C CYS A 90 6.89 6.47 -3.48
N TYR A 91 5.61 6.61 -3.10
CA TYR A 91 5.12 6.14 -1.80
C TYR A 91 3.81 5.36 -1.94
N PRO A 92 3.65 4.19 -1.31
CA PRO A 92 4.70 3.42 -0.66
C PRO A 92 5.85 3.06 -1.63
N PRO A 93 7.05 2.69 -1.14
CA PRO A 93 8.12 2.23 -2.02
C PRO A 93 7.66 1.06 -2.91
N ILE A 94 8.11 1.07 -4.17
CA ILE A 94 7.68 0.09 -5.17
C ILE A 94 8.73 -1.01 -5.29
N ALA A 95 8.31 -2.28 -5.12
CA ALA A 95 9.19 -3.41 -5.38
C ALA A 95 9.47 -3.53 -6.89
N CYS A 96 10.74 -3.65 -7.26
CA CYS A 96 11.17 -3.86 -8.64
C CYS A 96 12.46 -4.71 -8.68
N SER A 97 12.50 -5.66 -9.61
CA SER A 97 13.72 -6.39 -9.99
C SER A 97 14.19 -5.92 -11.37
N MET A 98 15.50 -5.96 -11.63
CA MET A 98 16.07 -5.47 -12.88
C MET A 98 17.05 -6.48 -13.48
N GLN A 99 16.97 -6.66 -14.79
CA GLN A 99 17.89 -7.51 -15.56
C GLN A 99 18.45 -6.72 -16.74
N ILE A 100 19.68 -7.06 -17.15
CA ILE A 100 20.31 -6.53 -18.36
C ILE A 100 20.21 -7.62 -19.43
N LEU A 101 19.59 -7.29 -20.55
CA LEU A 101 19.45 -8.18 -21.70
C LEU A 101 20.43 -7.76 -22.80
N ASP A 102 21.02 -8.74 -23.49
CA ASP A 102 21.76 -8.50 -24.73
C ASP A 102 20.85 -8.79 -25.92
N VAL A 103 20.57 -7.77 -26.73
CA VAL A 103 19.72 -7.88 -27.91
C VAL A 103 20.48 -7.33 -29.11
N ALA A 104 20.91 -8.24 -29.99
CA ALA A 104 21.70 -7.92 -31.17
C ALA A 104 22.96 -7.07 -30.86
N GLY A 105 23.66 -7.39 -29.76
CA GLY A 105 24.89 -6.70 -29.34
C GLY A 105 24.63 -5.36 -28.65
N LYS A 106 23.38 -5.04 -28.32
CA LYS A 106 22.99 -3.84 -27.58
C LYS A 106 22.39 -4.23 -26.23
N LYS A 107 22.75 -3.50 -25.19
CA LYS A 107 22.24 -3.72 -23.84
C LYS A 107 20.88 -3.04 -23.65
N VAL A 108 19.91 -3.77 -23.11
CA VAL A 108 18.59 -3.26 -22.70
C VAL A 108 18.43 -3.52 -21.21
N VAL A 109 17.88 -2.55 -20.47
CA VAL A 109 17.53 -2.74 -19.05
C VAL A 109 16.05 -3.08 -18.96
N ALA A 110 15.73 -4.26 -18.44
CA ALA A 110 14.38 -4.69 -18.15
C ALA A 110 14.10 -4.56 -16.65
N ALA A 111 13.16 -3.69 -16.28
CA ALA A 111 12.68 -3.53 -14.91
C ALA A 111 11.31 -4.20 -14.77
N VAL A 112 11.21 -5.18 -13.88
CA VAL A 112 10.02 -6.00 -13.65
C VAL A 112 9.31 -5.54 -12.37
N PHE A 113 8.00 -5.36 -12.48
CA PHE A 113 7.12 -4.86 -11.43
C PHE A 113 6.02 -5.90 -11.14
N PRO A 114 6.04 -6.54 -9.98
CA PRO A 114 4.98 -7.47 -9.59
C PRO A 114 3.71 -6.74 -9.13
N SER A 115 2.62 -7.48 -8.94
CA SER A 115 1.44 -6.96 -8.25
C SER A 115 1.80 -6.47 -6.84
N SER A 116 1.33 -5.27 -6.46
CA SER A 116 1.58 -4.72 -5.12
C SER A 116 0.39 -4.87 -4.20
N ALA A 117 0.63 -5.40 -3.00
CA ALA A 117 -0.34 -5.42 -1.91
C ALA A 117 -0.40 -4.07 -1.14
N ARG A 118 0.52 -3.13 -1.43
CA ARG A 118 0.63 -1.82 -0.75
C ARG A 118 -0.01 -0.68 -1.52
N ARG A 119 -0.99 -0.99 -2.37
CA ARG A 119 -1.76 0.01 -3.11
C ARG A 119 -2.60 0.88 -2.18
N PRO A 120 -2.90 2.13 -2.55
CA PRO A 120 -2.42 2.83 -3.75
C PRO A 120 -0.99 3.38 -3.57
N HIS A 121 -0.20 3.30 -4.64
CA HIS A 121 1.07 4.02 -4.78
C HIS A 121 0.84 5.40 -5.39
N PHE A 122 1.69 6.35 -5.02
CA PHE A 122 1.69 7.72 -5.52
C PHE A 122 3.07 8.06 -6.07
N SER A 123 3.10 8.78 -7.20
CA SER A 123 4.33 9.31 -7.78
C SER A 123 4.58 10.72 -7.25
N GLY A 124 5.55 10.87 -6.36
CA GLY A 124 5.94 12.12 -5.73
C GLY A 124 5.59 12.20 -4.23
N PRO A 125 6.28 13.07 -3.49
CA PRO A 125 6.09 13.26 -2.07
C PRO A 125 4.75 13.95 -1.75
N ALA A 126 4.10 13.52 -0.67
CA ALA A 126 3.16 14.33 0.07
C ALA A 126 3.96 15.28 0.96
N TYR A 127 3.40 16.47 1.21
CA TYR A 127 4.01 17.49 2.05
C TYR A 127 3.10 17.78 3.23
N VAL A 128 3.69 17.96 4.40
CA VAL A 128 2.98 18.38 5.61
C VAL A 128 3.50 19.74 6.03
N ARG A 129 2.61 20.63 6.47
CA ARG A 129 3.00 21.96 6.95
C ARG A 129 3.40 21.87 8.42
N ARG A 130 4.60 22.36 8.75
CA ARG A 130 5.06 22.55 10.14
C ARG A 130 5.56 23.98 10.30
N GLY A 131 4.71 24.84 10.86
CA GLY A 131 5.00 26.27 10.98
C GLY A 131 5.21 26.93 9.61
N SER A 132 6.42 27.43 9.36
CA SER A 132 6.84 28.06 8.11
C SER A 132 7.37 27.08 7.05
N GLU A 133 7.55 25.81 7.39
CA GLU A 133 8.19 24.81 6.53
C GLU A 133 7.17 23.81 5.96
N SER A 134 7.50 23.24 4.79
CA SER A 134 6.72 22.19 4.13
C SER A 134 7.62 20.99 3.81
N PRO A 135 8.09 20.23 4.82
CA PRO A 135 8.87 19.01 4.59
C PRO A 135 8.03 17.91 3.90
N LYS A 136 8.73 16.95 3.29
CA LYS A 136 8.12 15.69 2.82
C LYS A 136 7.51 14.95 4.03
N ALA A 137 6.33 14.36 3.84
CA ALA A 137 5.69 13.53 4.85
C ALA A 137 6.55 12.29 5.15
N THR A 138 6.68 11.92 6.42
CA THR A 138 7.28 10.64 6.81
C THR A 138 6.36 9.47 6.45
N ALA A 139 6.86 8.24 6.56
CA ALA A 139 6.05 7.06 6.27
C ALA A 139 4.80 6.97 7.17
N GLU A 140 4.93 7.33 8.45
CA GLU A 140 3.81 7.37 9.41
C GLU A 140 2.80 8.44 9.03
N GLN A 141 3.27 9.64 8.66
CA GLN A 141 2.38 10.74 8.26
C GLN A 141 1.64 10.45 6.96
N TYR A 142 2.28 9.75 6.02
CA TYR A 142 1.60 9.26 4.83
C TYR A 142 0.47 8.30 5.18
N GLU A 143 0.72 7.35 6.07
CA GLU A 143 -0.31 6.41 6.52
C GLU A 143 -1.45 7.15 7.21
N GLU A 144 -1.15 8.11 8.08
CA GLU A 144 -2.15 9.00 8.68
C GLU A 144 -2.97 9.76 7.63
N LEU A 145 -2.33 10.30 6.59
CA LEU A 145 -3.01 10.98 5.47
C LEU A 145 -3.87 10.02 4.63
N ILE A 146 -3.44 8.78 4.43
CA ILE A 146 -4.23 7.76 3.72
C ILE A 146 -5.43 7.34 4.56
N LEU A 147 -5.20 7.01 5.84
CA LEU A 147 -6.26 6.69 6.80
C LEU A 147 -7.22 7.86 6.99
N SER A 148 -6.74 9.11 6.83
CA SER A 148 -7.59 10.30 6.89
C SER A 148 -8.75 10.26 5.87
N ARG A 149 -8.60 9.51 4.78
CA ARG A 149 -9.63 9.34 3.74
C ARG A 149 -10.67 8.28 4.08
N VAL A 150 -10.42 7.45 5.10
CA VAL A 150 -11.40 6.49 5.62
C VAL A 150 -12.04 7.13 6.84
N ASP A 151 -13.23 7.72 6.66
CA ASP A 151 -13.89 8.55 7.69
C ASP A 151 -13.89 7.92 9.08
N LYS A 152 -14.14 6.60 9.16
CA LYS A 152 -14.13 5.88 10.44
C LYS A 152 -12.72 5.73 11.04
N ALA A 153 -11.74 5.31 10.25
CA ALA A 153 -10.38 5.13 10.76
C ALA A 153 -9.79 6.48 11.20
N ARG A 154 -9.98 7.53 10.40
CA ARG A 154 -9.55 8.89 10.74
C ARG A 154 -10.11 9.36 12.07
N GLU A 155 -11.43 9.28 12.21
CA GLU A 155 -12.14 9.76 13.38
C GLU A 155 -11.75 8.94 14.63
N ILE A 156 -11.43 7.65 14.52
CA ILE A 156 -10.88 6.88 15.65
C ILE A 156 -9.44 7.31 15.96
N VAL A 157 -8.58 7.43 14.96
CA VAL A 157 -7.15 7.73 15.15
C VAL A 157 -6.91 9.13 15.73
N GLN A 158 -7.72 10.13 15.37
CA GLN A 158 -7.55 11.49 15.91
C GLN A 158 -7.79 11.59 17.43
N HIS A 159 -8.51 10.62 18.01
CA HIS A 159 -8.77 10.54 19.46
C HIS A 159 -7.89 9.48 20.15
N ARG A 160 -6.79 9.03 19.53
CA ARG A 160 -5.94 7.92 20.02
C ARG A 160 -5.41 8.09 21.45
N ASP A 161 -5.22 9.33 21.89
CA ASP A 161 -4.69 9.65 23.22
C ASP A 161 -5.80 9.71 24.29
N GLN A 162 -7.07 9.56 23.88
CA GLN A 162 -8.22 9.50 24.78
C GLN A 162 -8.65 8.05 25.04
N LEU A 163 -9.41 7.86 26.11
CA LEU A 163 -10.15 6.63 26.31
C LEU A 163 -11.39 6.62 25.41
N PHE A 164 -11.73 5.44 24.91
CA PHE A 164 -12.93 5.19 24.13
C PHE A 164 -13.97 4.49 24.98
N THR A 165 -15.24 4.82 24.76
CA THR A 165 -16.32 3.90 25.12
C THR A 165 -16.52 2.94 23.94
N VAL A 166 -16.38 1.64 24.15
CA VAL A 166 -16.62 0.63 23.12
C VAL A 166 -17.83 -0.19 23.52
N GLN A 167 -18.87 -0.19 22.69
CA GLN A 167 -20.13 -0.85 23.00
C GLN A 167 -20.50 -1.88 21.94
N GLY A 168 -20.71 -3.12 22.37
CA GLY A 168 -21.26 -4.20 21.54
C GLY A 168 -22.78 -4.26 21.66
N ILE A 169 -23.51 -4.34 20.54
CA ILE A 169 -24.98 -4.49 20.51
C ILE A 169 -25.34 -5.80 19.80
N GLY A 170 -26.09 -6.68 20.47
CA GLY A 170 -26.39 -8.04 20.02
C GLY A 170 -25.15 -8.92 19.86
N TYR A 171 -24.04 -8.49 20.45
CA TYR A 171 -22.70 -8.95 20.13
C TYR A 171 -21.76 -8.76 21.31
N LYS A 172 -20.92 -9.78 21.55
CA LYS A 172 -19.84 -9.71 22.53
C LYS A 172 -18.55 -9.26 21.82
N LEU A 173 -18.00 -8.13 22.25
CA LEU A 173 -16.70 -7.57 21.86
C LEU A 173 -15.58 -8.62 21.99
N GLY A 174 -14.88 -8.82 20.89
CA GLY A 174 -13.85 -9.84 20.68
C GLY A 174 -14.37 -11.22 20.29
N SER A 175 -15.69 -11.39 20.09
CA SER A 175 -16.29 -12.63 19.57
C SER A 175 -16.20 -12.69 18.04
N ASN A 176 -16.36 -13.86 17.44
CA ASN A 176 -16.56 -14.00 15.99
C ASN A 176 -17.96 -14.51 15.65
N ARG A 177 -18.89 -14.50 16.61
CA ARG A 177 -20.25 -14.99 16.47
C ARG A 177 -21.26 -14.00 17.06
N PRO A 178 -22.40 -13.78 16.38
CA PRO A 178 -23.50 -12.99 16.94
C PRO A 178 -24.13 -13.74 18.12
N LEU A 179 -24.75 -13.00 19.03
CA LEU A 179 -25.58 -13.59 20.08
C LEU A 179 -27.00 -13.80 19.54
N GLN A 180 -27.69 -14.84 20.03
CA GLN A 180 -29.11 -15.05 19.73
C GLN A 180 -30.01 -13.96 20.35
N ASP A 181 -29.47 -13.21 21.30
CA ASP A 181 -30.13 -12.06 21.93
C ASP A 181 -29.65 -10.75 21.29
N ALA A 182 -30.48 -10.21 20.40
CA ALA A 182 -30.25 -8.92 19.75
C ALA A 182 -30.32 -7.72 20.71
N THR A 183 -30.87 -7.91 21.93
CA THR A 183 -30.96 -6.85 22.95
C THR A 183 -29.75 -6.77 23.86
N TYR A 184 -28.85 -7.77 23.78
CA TYR A 184 -27.61 -7.77 24.54
C TYR A 184 -26.81 -6.50 24.28
N LYS A 185 -26.34 -5.86 25.35
CA LYS A 185 -25.41 -4.74 25.28
C LYS A 185 -24.28 -4.98 26.25
N GLU A 186 -23.06 -4.76 25.80
CA GLU A 186 -21.93 -4.59 26.71
C GLU A 186 -21.20 -3.30 26.37
N SER A 187 -20.62 -2.67 27.39
CA SER A 187 -19.86 -1.43 27.23
C SER A 187 -18.55 -1.55 28.00
N ARG A 188 -17.44 -1.23 27.35
CA ARG A 188 -16.09 -1.26 27.92
C ARG A 188 -15.42 0.09 27.75
N GLU A 189 -14.50 0.39 28.66
CA GLU A 189 -13.62 1.55 28.55
C GLU A 189 -12.29 1.08 27.99
N CYS A 190 -11.87 1.63 26.86
CA CYS A 190 -10.76 1.07 26.12
C CYS A 190 -9.71 2.10 25.72
N ARG A 191 -8.45 1.67 25.68
CA ARG A 191 -7.37 2.37 24.99
C ARG A 191 -7.25 1.84 23.57
N LEU A 192 -7.05 2.72 22.61
CA LEU A 192 -6.75 2.34 21.23
C LEU A 192 -5.31 1.79 21.15
N LEU A 193 -5.15 0.57 20.64
CA LEU A 193 -3.84 -0.02 20.35
C LEU A 193 -3.43 0.16 18.89
N GLY A 194 -4.39 0.18 17.97
CA GLY A 194 -4.14 0.40 16.55
C GLY A 194 -5.41 0.39 15.71
N CYS A 195 -5.37 1.06 14.57
CA CYS A 195 -6.46 1.08 13.61
C CYS A 195 -5.89 1.02 12.19
N THR A 196 -6.43 0.12 11.37
CA THR A 196 -6.12 0.00 9.94
C THR A 196 -7.40 0.23 9.14
N ALA A 197 -7.30 0.18 7.80
CA ALA A 197 -8.47 0.20 6.94
C ALA A 197 -9.47 -0.98 7.19
N HIS A 198 -9.03 -2.05 7.86
CA HIS A 198 -9.82 -3.27 8.03
C HIS A 198 -10.24 -3.54 9.48
N LEU A 199 -9.38 -3.22 10.45
CA LEU A 199 -9.55 -3.60 11.85
C LEU A 199 -9.26 -2.43 12.78
N VAL A 200 -9.95 -2.39 13.91
CA VAL A 200 -9.60 -1.56 15.06
C VAL A 200 -9.32 -2.46 16.27
N THR A 201 -8.23 -2.19 16.97
CA THR A 201 -7.78 -2.99 18.12
C THR A 201 -7.77 -2.15 19.38
N PHE A 202 -8.42 -2.68 20.41
CA PHE A 202 -8.61 -2.04 21.70
C PHE A 202 -8.04 -2.89 22.83
N GLU A 203 -7.67 -2.24 23.92
CA GLU A 203 -7.39 -2.87 25.22
C GLU A 203 -8.40 -2.33 26.24
N ASP A 204 -9.17 -3.22 26.87
CA ASP A 204 -10.04 -2.85 27.99
C ASP A 204 -9.19 -2.49 29.21
N ILE A 205 -9.38 -1.29 29.75
CA ILE A 205 -8.56 -0.77 30.85
C ILE A 205 -8.80 -1.51 32.17
N ASN A 206 -9.97 -2.15 32.33
CA ASN A 206 -10.33 -2.84 33.57
C ASN A 206 -9.79 -4.27 33.60
N SER A 207 -9.94 -5.00 32.50
CA SER A 207 -9.53 -6.42 32.41
C SER A 207 -8.16 -6.64 31.78
N GLY A 208 -7.61 -5.64 31.07
CA GLY A 208 -6.41 -5.78 30.24
C GLY A 208 -6.63 -6.63 28.98
N VAL A 209 -7.86 -7.09 28.73
CA VAL A 209 -8.17 -7.92 27.57
C VAL A 209 -8.06 -7.09 26.30
N ARG A 210 -7.32 -7.63 25.33
CA ARG A 210 -7.18 -7.07 23.99
C ARG A 210 -8.13 -7.75 23.02
N PHE A 211 -8.76 -6.96 22.18
CA PHE A 211 -9.67 -7.47 21.16
C PHE A 211 -9.62 -6.58 19.91
N SER A 212 -9.94 -7.18 18.76
CA SER A 212 -9.98 -6.50 17.47
C SER A 212 -11.36 -6.65 16.85
N GLU A 213 -11.84 -5.59 16.22
CA GLU A 213 -13.15 -5.55 15.56
C GLU A 213 -13.00 -5.10 14.10
N PRO A 214 -13.75 -5.70 13.16
CA PRO A 214 -13.79 -5.21 11.78
C PRO A 214 -14.28 -3.77 11.73
N LEU A 215 -13.51 -2.87 11.12
CA LEU A 215 -13.89 -1.47 10.95
C LEU A 215 -15.18 -1.32 10.12
N ALA A 216 -15.46 -2.29 9.25
CA ALA A 216 -16.72 -2.37 8.52
C ALA A 216 -17.95 -2.49 9.44
N HIS A 217 -17.77 -3.09 10.63
CA HIS A 217 -18.84 -3.37 11.60
C HIS A 217 -18.93 -2.31 12.71
N THR A 218 -18.08 -1.27 12.65
CA THR A 218 -18.09 -0.21 13.65
C THR A 218 -18.87 1.01 13.18
N THR A 219 -19.52 1.69 14.12
CA THR A 219 -20.09 3.03 13.93
C THR A 219 -19.51 3.97 14.97
N ILE A 220 -19.09 5.14 14.54
CA ILE A 220 -18.55 6.14 15.47
C ILE A 220 -19.67 7.07 15.88
N THR A 221 -19.71 7.31 17.18
CA THR A 221 -20.68 8.18 17.84
C THR A 221 -20.01 8.79 19.08
N TYR A 222 -20.79 9.32 20.00
CA TYR A 222 -20.30 10.06 21.14
C TYR A 222 -20.95 9.58 22.44
N ASP A 223 -20.13 9.38 23.47
CA ASP A 223 -20.59 9.12 24.82
C ASP A 223 -20.74 10.45 25.56
N HIS A 224 -21.98 10.92 25.71
CA HIS A 224 -22.29 12.18 26.39
C HIS A 224 -22.20 12.09 27.92
N GLU A 225 -22.17 10.87 28.50
CA GLU A 225 -21.98 10.70 29.94
C GLU A 225 -20.51 10.86 30.30
N LYS A 226 -19.61 10.36 29.45
CA LYS A 226 -18.15 10.39 29.64
C LYS A 226 -17.43 11.43 28.81
N TRP A 227 -18.15 12.19 27.98
CA TRP A 227 -17.65 13.25 27.10
C TRP A 227 -16.46 12.81 26.24
N ARG A 228 -16.63 11.69 25.53
CA ARG A 228 -15.57 11.11 24.68
C ARG A 228 -16.14 10.32 23.50
N THR A 229 -15.26 9.97 22.58
CA THR A 229 -15.63 9.18 21.39
C THR A 229 -16.10 7.78 21.78
N MET A 230 -17.22 7.37 21.19
CA MET A 230 -17.79 6.03 21.35
C MET A 230 -17.74 5.26 20.04
N VAL A 231 -17.30 4.00 20.12
CA VAL A 231 -17.29 3.06 19.01
C VAL A 231 -18.35 1.99 19.28
N LEU A 232 -19.43 2.02 18.51
CA LEU A 232 -20.43 0.97 18.50
C LEU A 232 -19.98 -0.15 17.57
N VAL A 233 -20.14 -1.38 18.02
CA VAL A 233 -19.83 -2.58 17.24
C VAL A 233 -21.08 -3.44 17.14
N SER A 234 -21.47 -3.76 15.91
CA SER A 234 -22.65 -4.58 15.61
C SER A 234 -22.35 -5.57 14.51
N PHE A 235 -22.86 -6.80 14.62
CA PHE A 235 -22.73 -7.77 13.54
C PHE A 235 -23.48 -7.30 12.27
N PRO A 236 -22.94 -7.54 11.07
CA PRO A 236 -23.67 -7.27 9.83
C PRO A 236 -24.95 -8.11 9.81
N LYS A 237 -26.04 -7.50 9.35
CA LYS A 237 -27.30 -8.19 9.09
C LYS A 237 -27.19 -9.06 7.85
#